data_AF-A0A133CKW8-F1
#
_entry.id   AF-A0A133CKW8-F1
#
_cell.length_a   1.000
_cell.length_b   1.000
_cell.length_c   1.000
_cell.angle_alpha   90.00
_cell.angle_beta   90.00
_cell.angle_gamma   90.00
#
_symmetry.space_group_name_H-M   'P 1'
#
loop_
_entity.id
_entity.type
_entity.pdbx_description
1 polymer ?
#
loop_
_entity_poly.entity_id
_entity_poly.type
_entity_poly.pdbx_seq_one_letter_code
_entity_poly.pdbx_strand_id
1 'polypeptide(L)'
;MTPEQVTEELLIAVKDNIYVTWNEEDESIKKMIAKNAVYLQSKVSTTLSFSPESLEYGLLIERCRYDWNRALDEFEQNFASELLGFIQHYALQEYIAGDVNGE
;
A
#
# COMPACT_ATOMS: atom_id res chain seq x y z
N MET A 1 6.30 2.63 -6.75
CA MET A 1 7.23 1.62 -6.22
C MET A 1 7.45 0.54 -7.27
N THR A 2 8.70 0.13 -7.53
CA THR A 2 9.05 -1.06 -8.33
C THR A 2 9.39 -2.25 -7.43
N PRO A 3 9.46 -3.49 -7.92
CA PRO A 3 9.82 -4.65 -7.10
C PRO A 3 11.16 -4.50 -6.37
N GLU A 4 12.12 -3.80 -6.98
CA GLU A 4 13.45 -3.54 -6.43
C GLU A 4 13.42 -2.51 -5.28
N GLN A 5 12.34 -1.72 -5.18
CA GLN A 5 12.14 -0.75 -4.11
C GLN A 5 11.41 -1.35 -2.90
N VAL A 6 10.94 -2.61 -2.98
CA VAL A 6 10.33 -3.31 -1.85
C VAL A 6 11.42 -3.60 -0.82
N THR A 7 11.27 -3.05 0.38
CA THR A 7 12.20 -3.29 1.49
C THR A 7 12.04 -4.71 2.02
N GLU A 8 13.10 -5.25 2.61
CA GLU A 8 13.06 -6.58 3.24
C GLU A 8 12.03 -6.61 4.39
N GLU A 9 11.91 -5.52 5.14
CA GLU A 9 10.92 -5.37 6.20
C GLU A 9 9.48 -5.46 5.68
N LEU A 10 9.17 -4.77 4.57
CA LEU A 10 7.85 -4.83 3.94
C LEU A 10 7.57 -6.23 3.37
N LEU A 11 8.57 -6.86 2.77
CA LEU A 11 8.45 -8.24 2.27
C LEU A 11 8.10 -9.20 3.41
N ILE A 12 8.82 -9.13 4.54
CA ILE A 12 8.56 -9.95 5.72
C ILE A 12 7.16 -9.69 6.26
N ALA A 13 6.76 -8.42 6.43
CA ALA A 13 5.44 -8.09 6.95
C ALA A 13 4.30 -8.61 6.07
N VAL A 14 4.46 -8.57 4.74
CA VAL A 14 3.49 -9.13 3.81
C VAL A 14 3.48 -10.66 3.89
N LYS A 15 4.66 -11.30 3.90
CA LYS A 15 4.81 -12.76 4.03
C LYS A 15 4.16 -13.30 5.30
N ASP A 16 4.36 -12.61 6.42
CA ASP A 16 3.73 -12.92 7.70
C ASP A 16 2.19 -12.83 7.59
N ASN A 17 1.66 -11.80 6.93
CA ASN A 17 0.20 -11.63 6.77
C ASN A 17 -0.45 -12.66 5.83
N ILE A 18 0.31 -13.25 4.91
CA ILE A 18 -0.16 -14.31 3.99
C ILE A 18 0.29 -15.71 4.40
N TYR A 19 0.95 -15.85 5.55
CA TYR A 19 1.46 -17.10 6.11
C TYR A 19 2.47 -17.84 5.20
N VAL A 20 3.31 -17.10 4.48
CA VAL A 20 4.40 -17.67 3.67
C VAL A 20 5.72 -17.59 4.45
N THR A 21 6.28 -18.75 4.79
CA THR A 21 7.51 -18.84 5.62
C THR A 21 8.77 -19.19 4.83
N TRP A 22 8.64 -19.43 3.52
CA TRP A 22 9.73 -19.84 2.62
C TRP A 22 10.10 -18.70 1.67
N ASN A 23 11.21 -18.84 0.92
CA ASN A 23 11.83 -17.72 0.18
C ASN A 23 11.76 -17.87 -1.35
N GLU A 24 11.34 -19.04 -1.85
CA GLU A 24 11.27 -19.35 -3.28
C GLU A 24 10.31 -18.42 -4.04
N GLU A 25 9.36 -17.80 -3.33
CA GLU A 25 8.38 -16.90 -3.91
C GLU A 25 8.67 -15.42 -3.67
N ASP A 26 9.79 -15.07 -3.04
CA ASP A 26 10.10 -13.68 -2.65
C ASP A 26 10.03 -12.72 -3.86
N GLU A 27 10.59 -13.12 -5.01
CA GLU A 27 10.55 -12.30 -6.21
C GLU A 27 9.13 -12.14 -6.79
N SER A 28 8.29 -13.17 -6.67
CA SER A 28 6.87 -13.10 -7.06
C SER A 28 6.08 -12.23 -6.09
N ILE A 29 6.36 -12.33 -4.80
CA ILE A 29 5.73 -11.54 -3.73
C ILE A 29 6.14 -10.08 -3.86
N LYS A 30 7.41 -9.73 -4.10
CA LYS A 30 7.84 -8.35 -4.39
C LYS A 30 7.11 -7.75 -5.58
N LYS A 31 6.89 -8.52 -6.66
CA LYS A 31 6.08 -8.07 -7.81
C LYS A 31 4.63 -7.83 -7.44
N MET A 32 4.05 -8.71 -6.62
CA MET A 32 2.71 -8.52 -6.07
C MET A 32 2.64 -7.23 -5.24
N ILE A 33 3.57 -7.02 -4.31
CA ILE A 33 3.65 -5.82 -3.47
C ILE A 33 3.73 -4.56 -4.35
N ALA A 34 4.65 -4.53 -5.32
CA ALA A 34 4.80 -3.38 -6.22
C ALA A 34 3.52 -3.09 -7.02
N LYS A 35 2.83 -4.11 -7.53
CA LYS A 35 1.54 -3.98 -8.22
C LYS A 35 0.47 -3.37 -7.30
N ASN A 36 0.38 -3.83 -6.06
CA ASN A 36 -0.58 -3.33 -5.07
C ASN A 36 -0.26 -1.90 -4.63
N ALA A 37 1.02 -1.56 -4.51
CA ALA A 37 1.49 -0.22 -4.20
C ALA A 37 1.14 0.79 -5.30
N VAL A 38 1.26 0.40 -6.58
CA VAL A 38 0.81 1.22 -7.72
C VAL A 38 -0.69 1.53 -7.62
N TYR A 39 -1.50 0.56 -7.21
CA TYR A 39 -2.92 0.80 -7.00
C TYR A 39 -3.17 1.86 -5.91
N LEU A 40 -2.53 1.76 -4.74
CA LEU A 40 -2.72 2.76 -3.68
C LEU A 40 -2.21 4.14 -4.10
N GLN A 41 -1.06 4.19 -4.78
CA GLN A 41 -0.51 5.42 -5.35
C GLN A 41 -1.47 6.07 -6.35
N SER A 42 -2.30 5.31 -7.06
CA SER A 42 -3.28 5.86 -8.01
C SER A 42 -4.47 6.58 -7.33
N LYS A 43 -4.66 6.38 -6.02
CA LYS A 43 -5.79 6.98 -5.27
C LYS A 43 -5.45 8.36 -4.69
N VAL A 44 -4.18 8.77 -4.73
CA VAL A 44 -3.67 10.04 -4.15
C VAL A 44 -2.64 10.68 -5.08
N SER A 45 -2.42 11.98 -4.99
CA SER A 45 -1.42 12.68 -5.83
C SER A 45 -0.04 12.72 -5.17
N THR A 46 0.00 12.64 -3.84
CA THR A 46 1.22 12.59 -3.04
C THR A 46 1.97 11.29 -3.23
N THR A 47 3.29 11.37 -3.40
CA THR A 47 4.16 10.18 -3.43
C THR A 47 4.11 9.46 -2.09
N LEU A 48 3.68 8.20 -2.11
CA LEU A 48 3.61 7.34 -0.93
C LEU A 48 4.99 6.77 -0.58
N SER A 49 5.31 6.73 0.71
CA SER A 49 6.60 6.23 1.21
C SER A 49 6.57 4.73 1.47
N PHE A 50 5.40 4.20 1.88
CA PHE A 50 5.26 2.83 2.37
C PHE A 50 6.23 2.49 3.51
N SER A 51 6.52 3.44 4.40
CA SER A 51 7.27 3.17 5.63
C SER A 51 6.38 2.49 6.68
N PRO A 52 6.92 1.73 7.65
CA PRO A 52 6.13 1.06 8.68
C PRO A 52 5.17 1.96 9.47
N GLU A 53 5.50 3.25 9.62
CA GLU A 53 4.71 4.25 10.35
C GLU A 53 3.66 4.95 9.46
N SER A 54 3.67 4.67 8.16
CA SER A 54 2.81 5.31 7.17
C SER A 54 1.43 4.65 7.10
N LEU A 55 0.41 5.42 6.74
CA LEU A 55 -0.98 4.96 6.73
C LEU A 55 -1.22 3.94 5.59
N GLU A 56 -0.52 4.12 4.48
CA GLU A 56 -0.51 3.23 3.32
C GLU A 56 0.13 1.86 3.59
N TYR A 57 0.96 1.72 4.62
CA TYR A 57 1.68 0.47 4.92
C TYR A 57 0.71 -0.66 5.28
N GLY A 58 -0.19 -0.40 6.23
CA GLY A 58 -1.21 -1.36 6.63
C GLY A 58 -2.17 -1.70 5.47
N LEU A 59 -2.62 -0.69 4.72
CA LEU A 59 -3.48 -0.90 3.56
C LEU A 59 -2.81 -1.74 2.46
N LEU A 60 -1.51 -1.53 2.22
CA LEU A 60 -0.75 -2.31 1.25
C LEU A 60 -0.67 -3.78 1.67
N ILE A 61 -0.36 -4.04 2.93
CA ILE A 61 -0.27 -5.40 3.50
C ILE A 61 -1.61 -6.13 3.37
N GLU A 62 -2.71 -5.47 3.71
CA GLU A 62 -4.05 -6.06 3.60
C GLU A 62 -4.42 -6.31 2.13
N ARG A 63 -4.16 -5.36 1.23
CA ARG A 63 -4.46 -5.55 -0.19
C ARG A 63 -3.66 -6.71 -0.80
N CYS A 64 -2.39 -6.87 -0.40
CA CYS A 64 -1.56 -8.01 -0.79
C CYS A 64 -2.18 -9.34 -0.34
N ARG A 65 -2.77 -9.41 0.86
CA ARG A 65 -3.49 -10.61 1.32
C ARG A 65 -4.70 -10.94 0.45
N TYR A 66 -5.47 -9.93 0.05
CA TYR A 66 -6.60 -10.12 -0.87
C TYR A 66 -6.13 -10.57 -2.26
N ASP A 67 -5.04 -10.01 -2.78
CA ASP A 67 -4.45 -10.42 -4.06
C ASP A 67 -3.96 -11.87 -4.04
N TRP A 68 -3.22 -12.25 -2.99
CA TRP A 68 -2.77 -13.61 -2.76
C TRP A 68 -3.93 -14.61 -2.73
N ASN A 69 -5.01 -14.26 -2.03
CA ASN A 69 -6.21 -15.09 -1.90
C ASN A 69 -7.18 -14.99 -3.09
N ARG A 70 -6.80 -14.28 -4.18
CA ARG A 70 -7.63 -14.06 -5.38
C ARG A 70 -8.99 -13.41 -5.10
N ALA A 71 -9.02 -12.49 -4.15
CA ALA A 71 -10.23 -11.79 -3.68
C ALA A 71 -10.17 -10.27 -3.89
N LEU A 72 -9.35 -9.76 -4.84
CA LEU A 72 -9.19 -8.30 -5.03
C LEU A 72 -10.50 -7.56 -5.32
N ASP A 73 -11.49 -8.24 -5.87
CA ASP A 73 -12.84 -7.73 -6.12
C ASP A 73 -13.59 -7.36 -4.82
N GLU A 74 -13.25 -7.98 -3.69
CA GLU A 74 -13.85 -7.69 -2.39
C GLU A 74 -13.10 -6.61 -1.59
N PHE A 75 -11.86 -6.27 -1.99
CA PHE A 75 -11.00 -5.37 -1.21
C PHE A 75 -11.58 -3.97 -1.05
N GLU A 76 -12.01 -3.34 -2.16
CA GLU A 76 -12.56 -1.97 -2.11
C GLU A 76 -13.84 -1.90 -1.27
N GLN A 77 -14.66 -2.96 -1.26
CA GLN A 77 -15.85 -3.01 -0.43
C GLN A 77 -15.52 -3.16 1.06
N ASN A 78 -14.61 -4.08 1.39
CA ASN A 78 -14.27 -4.40 2.78
C ASN A 78 -13.46 -3.30 3.48
N PHE A 79 -12.65 -2.54 2.73
CA PHE A 79 -11.80 -1.45 3.23
C PHE A 79 -12.33 -0.07 2.81
N ALA A 80 -13.62 0.06 2.49
CA ALA A 80 -14.19 1.29 1.97
C ALA A 80 -13.96 2.49 2.91
N SER A 81 -14.14 2.30 4.23
CA SER A 81 -13.91 3.32 5.25
C SER A 81 -12.46 3.75 5.34
N GLU A 82 -11.55 2.78 5.36
CA GLU A 82 -10.11 2.98 5.50
C GLU A 82 -9.54 3.64 4.25
N LEU A 83 -9.99 3.23 3.06
CA LEU A 83 -9.62 3.85 1.79
C LEU A 83 -10.14 5.30 1.71
N LEU A 84 -11.36 5.56 2.16
CA LEU A 84 -11.88 6.92 2.21
C LEU A 84 -11.05 7.81 3.16
N GLY A 85 -10.75 7.31 4.36
CA GLY A 85 -9.92 8.02 5.33
C GLY A 85 -8.51 8.26 4.81
N PHE A 86 -7.91 7.28 4.14
CA PHE A 86 -6.62 7.39 3.47
C PHE A 86 -6.62 8.49 2.41
N ILE A 87 -7.60 8.48 1.49
CA ILE A 87 -7.72 9.50 0.44
C ILE A 87 -7.90 10.89 1.06
N GLN A 88 -8.78 11.02 2.06
CA GLN A 88 -9.04 12.29 2.75
C GLN A 88 -7.80 12.82 3.47
N HIS A 89 -7.04 11.94 4.13
CA HIS A 89 -5.81 12.31 4.82
C HIS A 89 -4.82 12.99 3.86
N TYR A 90 -4.52 12.37 2.72
CA TYR A 90 -3.58 12.93 1.75
C TYR A 90 -4.12 14.16 1.03
N ALA A 91 -5.42 14.19 0.69
CA ALA A 91 -6.03 15.37 0.10
C ALA A 91 -5.92 16.61 1.01
N LEU A 92 -6.09 16.42 2.33
CA LEU A 92 -5.91 17.50 3.30
C LEU A 92 -4.45 17.94 3.44
N GLN A 93 -3.50 17.01 3.43
CA GLN A 93 -2.08 17.36 3.44
C GLN A 93 -1.68 18.17 2.20
N GLU A 94 -2.18 17.78 1.03
CA GLU A 94 -1.97 18.50 -0.23
C GLU A 94 -2.56 19.91 -0.19
N TYR A 95 -3.78 20.05 0.33
CA TYR A 95 -4.44 21.34 0.51
C TYR A 95 -3.62 22.28 1.42
N ILE A 96 -3.20 21.77 2.59
CA ILE A 96 -2.39 22.55 3.55
C ILE A 96 -1.04 22.95 2.92
N ALA A 97 -0.37 22.04 2.21
CA ALA A 97 0.89 22.33 1.54
C ALA A 97 0.73 23.36 0.41
N GLY A 98 -0.40 23.33 -0.31
CA GLY A 98 -0.74 24.32 -1.33
C GLY A 98 -0.94 25.72 -0.75
N ASP A 99 -1.66 25.83 0.36
CA ASP A 99 -1.90 27.11 1.05
C ASP A 99 -0.61 27.74 1.58
N VAL A 100 0.34 26.93 2.10
CA VAL A 100 1.64 27.41 2.61
C VAL A 100 2.56 27.95 1.50
N ASN A 101 2.43 27.43 0.27
CA ASN A 101 3.26 27.87 -0.87
C ASN A 101 2.62 29.00 -1.70
N GLY A 102 1.40 29.43 -1.34
CA GLY A 102 0.61 30.43 -2.05
C GLY A 102 0.64 31.84 -1.47
N GLU A 103 1.41 32.08 -0.39
CA GLU A 103 1.62 33.41 0.25
C GLU A 103 2.95 34.06 -0.15
#